data_AF-A0A844EI67-F1
#
_entry.id   AF-A0A844EI67-F1
#
_cell.length_a   1.000
_cell.length_b   1.000
_cell.length_c   1.000
_cell.angle_alpha   90.00
_cell.angle_beta   90.00
_cell.angle_gamma   90.00
#
_symmetry.space_group_name_H-M   'P 1'
#
loop_
_entity.id
_entity.type
_entity.pdbx_description
1 polymer ?
#
loop_
_entity_poly.entity_id
_entity_poly.type
_entity_poly.pdbx_seq_one_letter_code
_entity_poly.pdbx_strand_id
1 'polypeptide(L)'
;TKKDVAYYLKPRISNDSDRITQANGNDLYSNSLIVNFSRDNILVNVYSVNGKELFESRQGDVKFYNTSKRKIITRKQNGRQVLVGSEPLLSKKNGSLIGYAQVTDKLDSYRSTTRKLLAILAILVLISVLLTMIFAYILAQELLRPINQIQKTINEVKSDPDSDARIPAFRSNDELTDLAELLNGM
;
A
#
# COMPACT_ATOMS: atom_id res chain seq x y z
N THR A 1 43.64 4.07 -0.50
CA THR A 1 42.84 5.13 -1.17
C THR A 1 42.14 4.56 -2.41
N LYS A 2 40.82 4.72 -2.54
CA LYS A 2 39.88 4.01 -3.45
C LYS A 2 39.79 2.48 -3.30
N LYS A 3 40.91 1.75 -3.23
CA LYS A 3 40.91 0.27 -3.15
C LYS A 3 40.32 -0.28 -1.84
N ASP A 4 40.59 0.38 -0.70
CA ASP A 4 40.20 -0.16 0.62
C ASP A 4 38.70 -0.10 0.87
N VAL A 5 38.02 0.96 0.40
CA VAL A 5 36.57 1.14 0.60
C VAL A 5 35.77 0.15 -0.24
N ALA A 6 36.22 -0.13 -1.46
CA ALA A 6 35.56 -1.08 -2.35
C ALA A 6 35.56 -2.51 -1.79
N TYR A 7 36.62 -2.90 -1.06
CA TYR A 7 36.72 -4.23 -0.45
C TYR A 7 35.62 -4.49 0.60
N TYR A 8 35.31 -3.50 1.44
CA TYR A 8 34.28 -3.64 2.47
C TYR A 8 32.85 -3.54 1.92
N LEU A 9 32.65 -2.94 0.74
CA LEU A 9 31.33 -2.67 0.17
C LEU A 9 30.99 -3.57 -1.03
N LYS A 10 31.95 -4.36 -1.54
CA LYS A 10 31.77 -5.36 -2.59
C LYS A 10 32.52 -6.65 -2.22
N PRO A 11 31.98 -7.48 -1.30
CA PRO A 11 32.62 -8.73 -0.96
C PRO A 11 32.72 -9.62 -2.20
N ARG A 12 33.94 -10.05 -2.55
CA ARG A 12 34.14 -11.08 -3.58
C ARG A 12 33.82 -12.41 -2.95
N ILE A 13 32.69 -13.00 -3.34
CA ILE A 13 32.32 -14.36 -2.95
C ILE A 13 33.03 -15.30 -3.94
N SER A 14 34.30 -15.57 -3.71
CA SER A 14 35.05 -16.47 -4.60
C SER A 14 35.68 -17.66 -3.89
N ASN A 15 35.82 -17.66 -2.57
CA ASN A 15 36.39 -18.79 -1.84
C ASN A 15 35.66 -19.04 -0.51
N ASP A 16 35.38 -20.31 -0.23
CA ASP A 16 34.74 -20.82 0.99
C ASP A 16 35.52 -20.50 2.29
N SER A 17 36.75 -19.99 2.16
CA SER A 17 37.64 -19.59 3.25
C SER A 17 37.70 -18.09 3.51
N ASP A 18 36.86 -17.26 2.85
CA ASP A 18 36.87 -15.82 3.09
C ASP A 18 36.35 -15.47 4.50
N ARG A 19 37.16 -14.71 5.25
CA ARG A 19 36.91 -14.33 6.66
C ARG A 19 35.66 -13.46 6.87
N ILE A 20 35.01 -13.04 5.78
CA ILE A 20 33.73 -12.29 5.80
C ILE A 20 32.56 -13.26 6.09
N THR A 21 32.68 -14.52 5.67
CA THR A 21 31.66 -15.56 5.87
C THR A 21 31.73 -16.21 7.26
N GLN A 22 32.85 -16.04 7.99
CA GLN A 22 33.10 -16.69 9.28
C GLN A 22 32.89 -15.80 10.51
N ALA A 23 32.25 -14.64 10.35
CA ALA A 23 31.79 -13.86 11.50
C ALA A 23 30.49 -14.45 12.06
N ASN A 24 30.61 -15.47 12.92
CA ASN A 24 29.56 -15.97 13.81
C ASN A 24 28.19 -16.21 13.15
N GLY A 25 28.04 -17.32 12.43
CA GLY A 25 26.75 -17.99 12.18
C GLY A 25 25.66 -17.21 11.43
N ASN A 26 25.92 -15.99 10.96
CA ASN A 26 24.93 -15.14 10.32
C ASN A 26 25.22 -15.05 8.83
N ASP A 27 24.49 -15.86 8.07
CA ASP A 27 24.49 -15.88 6.61
C ASP A 27 24.43 -14.45 6.05
N LEU A 28 25.25 -14.10 5.06
CA LEU A 28 25.35 -12.71 4.55
C LEU A 28 23.98 -12.16 4.11
N TYR A 29 23.11 -13.06 3.64
CA TYR A 29 21.74 -12.80 3.21
C TYR A 29 20.72 -12.70 4.36
N SER A 30 21.07 -13.13 5.57
CA SER A 30 20.25 -12.94 6.78
C SER A 30 20.40 -11.55 7.39
N ASN A 31 21.48 -10.82 7.03
CA ASN A 31 21.73 -9.49 7.56
C ASN A 31 20.85 -8.45 6.85
N SER A 32 19.83 -7.97 7.56
CA SER A 32 18.87 -6.99 7.05
C SER A 32 19.51 -5.69 6.57
N LEU A 33 20.66 -5.26 7.13
CA LEU A 33 21.37 -4.06 6.68
C LEU A 33 22.00 -4.27 5.31
N ILE A 34 22.70 -5.40 5.12
CA ILE A 34 23.37 -5.74 3.87
C ILE A 34 22.33 -5.93 2.76
N VAL A 35 21.26 -6.66 3.05
CA VAL A 35 20.14 -6.86 2.11
C VAL A 35 19.51 -5.53 1.74
N ASN A 36 19.25 -4.64 2.70
CA ASN A 36 18.63 -3.35 2.40
C ASN A 36 19.52 -2.42 1.58
N PHE A 37 20.84 -2.37 1.82
CA PHE A 37 21.76 -1.61 0.98
C PHE A 37 21.93 -2.21 -0.44
N SER A 38 21.69 -3.52 -0.58
CA SER A 38 21.69 -4.20 -1.88
C SER A 38 20.43 -3.92 -2.72
N ARG A 39 19.34 -3.42 -2.13
CA ARG A 39 18.11 -3.08 -2.88
C ARG A 39 18.34 -1.88 -3.82
N ASP A 40 17.74 -1.93 -5.01
CA ASP A 40 17.90 -0.93 -6.07
C ASP A 40 17.38 0.48 -5.73
N ASN A 41 16.57 0.59 -4.68
CA ASN A 41 16.03 1.87 -4.22
C ASN A 41 16.95 2.59 -3.22
N ILE A 42 18.03 1.96 -2.74
CA ILE A 42 18.99 2.55 -1.80
C ILE A 42 20.33 2.87 -2.48
N LEU A 43 20.76 4.12 -2.33
CA LEU A 43 22.03 4.65 -2.82
C LEU A 43 22.88 5.08 -1.63
N VAL A 44 24.17 4.77 -1.69
CA VAL A 44 25.13 5.11 -0.65
C VAL A 44 26.30 5.83 -1.30
N ASN A 45 26.52 7.07 -0.88
CA ASN A 45 27.64 7.89 -1.32
C ASN A 45 28.52 8.24 -0.12
N VAL A 46 29.83 8.26 -0.32
CA VAL A 46 30.80 8.71 0.69
C VAL A 46 31.56 9.89 0.12
N TYR A 47 31.64 10.96 0.89
CA TYR A 47 32.29 12.21 0.50
C TYR A 47 33.47 12.50 1.42
N SER A 48 34.51 13.13 0.87
CA SER A 48 35.60 13.70 1.65
C SER A 48 35.13 14.92 2.44
N VAL A 49 35.97 15.41 3.35
CA VAL A 49 35.74 16.66 4.09
C VAL A 49 35.47 17.85 3.16
N ASN A 50 36.07 17.85 1.97
CA ASN A 50 35.92 18.91 0.96
C ASN A 50 34.70 18.69 0.05
N GLY A 51 33.85 17.71 0.33
CA GLY A 51 32.68 17.38 -0.48
C GLY A 51 32.99 16.64 -1.78
N LYS A 52 34.23 16.19 -1.98
CA LYS A 52 34.60 15.35 -3.13
C LYS A 52 34.06 13.94 -2.94
N GLU A 53 33.30 13.43 -3.90
CA GLU A 53 32.84 12.04 -3.86
C GLU A 53 34.02 11.06 -3.89
N LEU A 54 34.05 10.19 -2.88
CA LEU A 54 35.05 9.13 -2.72
C LEU A 54 34.50 7.77 -3.14
N PHE A 55 33.19 7.57 -2.98
CA PHE A 55 32.48 6.35 -3.31
C PHE A 55 31.02 6.65 -3.64
N GLU A 56 30.49 5.87 -4.59
CA GLU A 56 29.08 5.83 -4.93
C GLU A 56 28.72 4.35 -5.18
N SER A 57 27.66 3.86 -4.53
CA SER A 57 27.20 2.49 -4.72
C SER A 57 26.58 2.29 -6.09
N ARG A 58 25.89 3.32 -6.61
CA ARG A 58 25.19 3.36 -7.90
C ARG A 58 25.04 4.81 -8.34
N GLN A 59 25.09 5.07 -9.65
CA GLN A 59 24.81 6.40 -10.19
C GLN A 59 23.50 7.00 -9.65
N GLY A 60 23.61 8.17 -9.03
CA GLY A 60 22.48 8.95 -8.57
C GLY A 60 22.79 10.43 -8.46
N ASP A 61 21.91 11.28 -9.00
CA ASP A 61 22.09 12.73 -9.04
C ASP A 61 21.79 13.44 -7.70
N VAL A 62 21.93 12.74 -6.57
CA VAL A 62 21.54 13.28 -5.26
C VAL A 62 22.67 14.20 -4.80
N LYS A 63 22.46 15.52 -4.92
CA LYS A 63 23.47 16.51 -4.51
C LYS A 63 23.94 16.28 -3.08
N PHE A 64 25.26 16.30 -2.90
CA PHE A 64 25.91 16.29 -1.60
C PHE A 64 25.46 17.47 -0.74
N TYR A 65 25.33 17.24 0.56
CA TYR A 65 25.24 18.31 1.55
C TYR A 65 26.03 17.95 2.80
N ASN A 66 26.71 18.95 3.35
CA ASN A 66 27.40 18.82 4.63
C ASN A 66 26.38 18.91 5.77
N THR A 67 26.63 18.16 6.84
CA THR A 67 25.83 18.24 8.06
C THR A 67 26.72 18.01 9.27
N SER A 68 26.59 18.87 10.28
CA SER A 68 27.39 18.78 11.51
C SER A 68 26.96 17.62 12.42
N LYS A 69 25.76 17.06 12.19
CA LYS A 69 25.19 15.93 12.92
C LYS A 69 24.38 15.06 11.96
N ARG A 70 24.04 13.84 12.37
CA ARG A 70 23.12 12.98 11.60
C ARG A 70 21.82 13.73 11.31
N LYS A 71 21.44 13.80 10.04
CA LYS A 71 20.22 14.46 9.59
C LYS A 71 19.54 13.64 8.51
N ILE A 72 18.23 13.53 8.60
CA ILE A 72 17.39 12.86 7.60
C ILE A 72 16.39 13.89 7.09
N ILE A 73 16.31 14.05 5.77
CA ILE A 73 15.45 15.03 5.12
C ILE A 73 14.75 14.40 3.92
N THR A 74 13.52 14.84 3.68
CA THR A 74 12.82 14.56 2.42
C THR A 74 13.13 15.67 1.42
N ARG A 75 13.50 15.29 0.20
CA ARG A 75 13.82 16.23 -0.90
C ARG A 75 13.09 15.83 -2.16
N LYS A 76 12.84 16.79 -3.05
CA LYS A 76 12.42 16.50 -4.42
C LYS A 76 13.65 16.42 -5.31
N GLN A 77 13.75 15.34 -6.08
CA GLN A 77 14.77 15.12 -7.08
C GLN A 77 14.10 14.56 -8.34
N ASN A 78 14.35 15.18 -9.49
CA ASN A 78 13.74 14.83 -10.78
C ASN A 78 12.20 14.67 -10.68
N GLY A 79 11.55 15.59 -9.95
CA GLY A 79 10.09 15.57 -9.72
C GLY A 79 9.58 14.55 -8.70
N ARG A 80 10.44 13.68 -8.14
CA ARG A 80 10.06 12.65 -7.15
C ARG A 80 10.58 13.00 -5.76
N GLN A 81 9.81 12.68 -4.72
CA GLN A 81 10.32 12.79 -3.35
C GLN A 81 11.23 11.61 -3.04
N VAL A 82 12.42 11.91 -2.53
CA VAL A 82 13.44 10.99 -2.05
C VAL A 82 13.76 11.31 -0.59
N LEU A 83 14.14 10.30 0.18
CA LEU A 83 14.60 10.47 1.56
C LEU A 83 16.12 10.43 1.56
N VAL A 84 16.76 11.47 2.10
CA VAL A 84 18.22 11.55 2.17
C VAL A 84 18.65 11.66 3.62
N GLY A 85 19.44 10.68 4.07
CA GLY A 85 20.16 10.72 5.33
C GLY A 85 21.62 11.09 5.10
N SER A 86 22.19 11.96 5.93
CA SER A 86 23.63 12.24 5.91
C SER A 86 24.17 12.29 7.34
N GLU A 87 25.40 11.81 7.50
CA GLU A 87 26.09 11.71 8.78
C GLU A 87 27.58 12.07 8.62
N PRO A 88 28.14 12.94 9.48
CA PRO A 88 29.57 13.21 9.48
C PRO A 88 30.33 11.99 10.03
N LEU A 89 31.40 11.61 9.33
CA LEU A 89 32.29 10.55 9.76
C LEU A 89 33.43 11.15 10.58
N LEU A 90 33.59 10.71 11.82
CA LEU A 90 34.63 11.18 12.74
C LEU A 90 35.69 10.10 12.95
N SER A 91 36.96 10.50 13.02
CA SER A 91 38.08 9.63 13.33
C SER A 91 38.02 9.13 14.77
N LYS A 92 38.14 7.83 14.98
CA LYS A 92 38.21 7.24 16.34
C LYS A 92 39.46 7.64 17.11
N LYS A 93 40.54 8.07 16.44
CA LYS A 93 41.82 8.39 17.08
C LYS A 93 41.83 9.75 17.76
N ASN A 94 41.20 10.74 17.14
CA ASN A 94 41.32 12.16 17.52
C ASN A 94 40.00 12.94 17.36
N GLY A 95 38.89 12.28 17.00
CA GLY A 95 37.59 12.93 16.79
C GLY A 95 37.51 13.85 15.57
N SER A 96 38.57 13.94 14.74
CA SER A 96 38.57 14.84 13.58
C SER A 96 37.59 14.37 12.52
N LEU A 97 36.91 15.31 11.87
CA LEU A 97 36.06 15.03 10.71
C LEU A 97 36.89 14.45 9.55
N ILE A 98 36.51 13.28 9.07
CA ILE A 98 37.18 12.57 7.97
C ILE A 98 36.34 12.52 6.69
N GLY A 99 35.05 12.85 6.76
CA GLY A 99 34.17 12.90 5.62
C GLY A 99 32.70 12.81 5.99
N TYR A 100 31.88 12.37 5.05
CA TYR A 100 30.43 12.23 5.22
C TYR A 100 29.94 10.97 4.55
N ALA A 101 29.01 10.26 5.19
CA ALA A 101 28.24 9.20 4.57
C ALA A 101 26.83 9.72 4.27
N GLN A 102 26.37 9.54 3.03
CA GLN A 102 25.04 9.90 2.59
C GLN A 102 24.32 8.65 2.09
N VAL A 103 23.09 8.45 2.56
CA VAL A 103 22.20 7.39 2.11
C VAL A 103 20.95 8.01 1.52
N THR A 104 20.55 7.56 0.33
CA THR A 104 19.32 8.01 -0.33
C THR A 104 18.40 6.84 -0.58
N ASP A 105 17.14 6.96 -0.17
CA ASP A 105 16.05 6.09 -0.60
C ASP A 105 15.23 6.81 -1.67
N LYS A 106 15.04 6.17 -2.83
CA LYS A 106 14.21 6.71 -3.93
C LYS A 106 12.71 6.59 -3.66
N LEU A 107 12.29 5.80 -2.67
CA LEU A 107 10.88 5.45 -2.36
C LEU A 107 10.10 4.86 -3.55
N ASP A 108 10.77 4.45 -4.63
CA ASP A 108 10.11 3.94 -5.83
C ASP A 108 9.35 2.64 -5.54
N SER A 109 9.96 1.73 -4.75
CA SER A 109 9.33 0.48 -4.30
C SER A 109 8.09 0.75 -3.45
N TYR A 110 8.17 1.70 -2.52
CA TYR A 110 7.04 2.11 -1.69
C TYR A 110 5.88 2.60 -2.55
N ARG A 111 6.16 3.52 -3.50
CA ARG A 111 5.13 4.05 -4.42
C ARG A 111 4.52 2.96 -5.31
N SER A 112 5.33 2.03 -5.80
CA SER A 112 4.85 0.90 -6.60
C SER A 112 3.84 0.05 -5.82
N THR A 113 4.18 -0.28 -4.58
CA THR A 113 3.29 -1.03 -3.68
C THR A 113 2.01 -0.24 -3.36
N THR A 114 2.11 1.04 -3.01
CA THR A 114 0.94 1.88 -2.75
C THR A 114 0.01 1.96 -3.95
N ARG A 115 0.53 2.11 -5.17
CA ARG A 115 -0.29 2.12 -6.40
C ARG A 115 -1.02 0.81 -6.62
N LYS A 116 -0.36 -0.33 -6.37
CA LYS A 116 -0.99 -1.65 -6.47
C LYS A 116 -2.11 -1.81 -5.44
N LEU A 117 -1.88 -1.39 -4.19
CA LEU A 117 -2.90 -1.41 -3.15
C LEU A 117 -4.10 -0.53 -3.49
N LEU A 118 -3.87 0.67 -4.03
CA LEU A 118 -4.96 1.55 -4.49
C LEU A 118 -5.76 0.92 -5.63
N ALA A 119 -5.10 0.26 -6.59
CA ALA A 119 -5.77 -0.44 -7.67
C ALA A 119 -6.65 -1.59 -7.15
N ILE A 120 -6.14 -2.39 -6.21
CA ILE A 120 -6.90 -3.46 -5.56
C ILE A 120 -8.11 -2.89 -4.82
N LEU A 121 -7.91 -1.81 -4.04
CA LEU A 121 -9.00 -1.15 -3.32
C LEU A 121 -10.08 -0.63 -4.28
N ALA A 122 -9.70 0.01 -5.38
CA ALA A 122 -10.63 0.53 -6.37
C ALA A 122 -11.48 -0.59 -7.00
N ILE A 123 -10.85 -1.73 -7.31
CA ILE A 123 -11.56 -2.92 -7.83
C ILE A 123 -12.53 -3.47 -6.79
N LEU A 124 -12.13 -3.56 -5.52
CA LEU A 124 -12.99 -4.03 -4.44
C LEU A 124 -14.21 -3.12 -4.23
N VAL A 125 -14.02 -1.80 -4.28
CA VAL A 125 -15.13 -0.84 -4.20
C VAL A 125 -16.08 -1.02 -5.38
N LEU A 126 -15.56 -1.19 -6.60
CA LEU A 126 -16.39 -1.40 -7.79
C LEU A 126 -17.20 -2.69 -7.67
N ILE A 127 -16.59 -3.79 -7.23
CA ILE A 127 -17.30 -5.06 -6.97
C ILE A 127 -18.36 -4.87 -5.89
N SER A 128 -18.02 -4.18 -4.79
CA SER A 128 -18.95 -3.90 -3.70
C SER A 128 -20.19 -3.15 -4.20
N VAL A 129 -20.00 -2.08 -4.99
CA VAL A 129 -21.10 -1.31 -5.57
C VAL A 129 -21.98 -2.18 -6.47
N LEU A 130 -21.38 -3.01 -7.32
CA LEU A 130 -22.15 -3.93 -8.18
C LEU A 130 -22.97 -4.94 -7.36
N LEU A 131 -22.36 -5.54 -6.34
CA LEU A 131 -23.06 -6.46 -5.44
C LEU A 131 -24.19 -5.75 -4.70
N THR A 132 -23.94 -4.57 -4.14
CA THR A 132 -24.98 -3.77 -3.48
C THR A 132 -26.11 -3.42 -4.44
N MET A 133 -25.82 -3.07 -5.68
CA MET A 133 -26.85 -2.79 -6.69
C MET A 133 -27.71 -4.03 -6.98
N ILE A 134 -27.09 -5.20 -7.10
CA ILE A 134 -27.81 -6.47 -7.29
C ILE A 134 -28.69 -6.78 -6.08
N PHE A 135 -28.15 -6.69 -4.86
CA PHE A 135 -28.90 -6.92 -3.63
C PHE A 135 -30.05 -5.92 -3.47
N ALA A 136 -29.83 -4.64 -3.76
CA ALA A 136 -30.86 -3.61 -3.71
C ALA A 136 -32.00 -3.91 -4.70
N TYR A 137 -31.66 -4.36 -5.91
CA TYR A 137 -32.66 -4.75 -6.91
C TYR A 137 -33.49 -5.97 -6.45
N ILE A 138 -32.83 -7.01 -5.94
CA ILE A 138 -33.51 -8.21 -5.43
C ILE A 138 -34.45 -7.84 -4.27
N LEU A 139 -33.97 -7.08 -3.28
CA LEU A 139 -34.78 -6.66 -2.14
C LEU A 139 -35.96 -5.78 -2.55
N ALA A 140 -35.75 -4.85 -3.48
CA ALA A 140 -36.84 -4.03 -4.00
C ALA A 140 -37.89 -4.87 -4.70
N GLN A 141 -37.47 -5.88 -5.47
CA GLN A 141 -38.41 -6.77 -6.17
C GLN A 141 -39.22 -7.64 -5.20
N GLU A 142 -38.60 -8.19 -4.16
CA GLU A 142 -39.28 -9.05 -3.18
C GLU A 142 -40.22 -8.25 -2.25
N LEU A 143 -39.86 -7.03 -1.85
CA LEU A 143 -40.65 -6.26 -0.87
C LEU A 143 -41.63 -5.26 -1.50
N LEU A 144 -41.21 -4.47 -2.50
CA LEU A 144 -42.08 -3.40 -3.04
C LEU A 144 -43.17 -3.95 -3.96
N ARG A 145 -42.91 -5.05 -4.67
CA ARG A 145 -43.89 -5.61 -5.61
C ARG A 145 -45.15 -6.11 -4.90
N PRO A 146 -45.09 -6.93 -3.81
CA PRO A 146 -46.28 -7.33 -3.06
C PRO A 146 -47.02 -6.14 -2.47
N ILE A 147 -46.31 -5.17 -1.88
CA ILE A 147 -46.91 -3.94 -1.32
C ILE A 147 -47.72 -3.18 -2.37
N ASN A 148 -47.16 -3.00 -3.58
CA ASN A 148 -47.87 -2.33 -4.67
C ASN A 148 -49.12 -3.10 -5.12
N GLN A 149 -49.08 -4.44 -5.08
CA GLN A 149 -50.24 -5.28 -5.41
C GLN A 149 -51.34 -5.14 -4.35
N ILE A 150 -50.99 -5.20 -3.06
CA ILE A 150 -51.94 -4.97 -1.96
C ILE A 150 -52.57 -3.58 -2.08
N GLN A 151 -51.76 -2.53 -2.25
CA GLN A 151 -52.24 -1.15 -2.35
C GLN A 151 -53.21 -0.98 -3.52
N LYS A 152 -52.91 -1.59 -4.68
CA LYS A 152 -53.77 -1.50 -5.85
C LYS A 152 -55.13 -2.17 -5.60
N THR A 153 -55.13 -3.37 -5.03
CA THR A 153 -56.39 -4.09 -4.71
C THR A 153 -57.22 -3.32 -3.69
N ILE A 154 -56.61 -2.78 -2.62
CA ILE A 154 -57.33 -1.96 -1.63
C ILE A 154 -58.00 -0.75 -2.29
N ASN A 155 -57.27 -0.04 -3.16
CA ASN A 155 -57.81 1.13 -3.84
C ASN A 155 -58.96 0.78 -4.79
N GLU A 156 -58.91 -0.39 -5.41
CA GLU A 156 -59.96 -0.90 -6.30
C GLU A 156 -61.24 -1.21 -5.52
N VAL A 157 -61.14 -2.01 -4.46
CA VAL A 157 -62.29 -2.36 -3.58
C VAL A 157 -62.87 -1.12 -2.89
N LYS A 158 -62.03 -0.15 -2.52
CA LYS A 158 -62.51 1.11 -1.95
C LYS A 158 -63.30 1.96 -2.95
N SER A 159 -62.91 1.92 -4.23
CA SER A 159 -63.54 2.74 -5.27
C SER A 159 -64.82 2.09 -5.80
N ASP A 160 -64.88 0.77 -5.78
CA ASP A 160 -66.04 -0.04 -6.17
C ASP A 160 -66.28 -1.13 -5.12
N PRO A 161 -67.22 -0.92 -4.17
CA PRO A 161 -67.51 -1.86 -3.09
C PRO A 161 -68.00 -3.24 -3.56
N ASP A 162 -68.53 -3.32 -4.78
CA ASP A 162 -69.02 -4.58 -5.37
C ASP A 162 -67.90 -5.30 -6.19
N SER A 163 -66.66 -4.83 -6.10
CA SER A 163 -65.52 -5.42 -6.82
C SER A 163 -65.11 -6.79 -6.29
N ASP A 164 -64.96 -7.76 -7.21
CA ASP A 164 -64.41 -9.09 -6.94
C ASP A 164 -62.87 -9.12 -6.87
N ALA A 165 -62.21 -7.95 -6.86
CA ALA A 165 -60.75 -7.88 -6.79
C ALA A 165 -60.24 -8.55 -5.50
N ARG A 166 -59.19 -9.37 -5.63
CA ARG A 166 -58.49 -10.04 -4.54
C ARG A 166 -56.99 -9.88 -4.68
N ILE A 167 -56.28 -9.90 -3.57
CA ILE A 167 -54.81 -9.84 -3.55
C ILE A 167 -54.29 -11.20 -4.05
N PRO A 168 -53.40 -11.24 -5.05
CA PRO A 168 -52.87 -12.49 -5.54
C PRO A 168 -52.02 -13.19 -4.47
N ALA A 169 -52.01 -14.53 -4.45
CA ALA A 169 -51.15 -15.28 -3.56
C ALA A 169 -49.66 -14.98 -3.84
N PHE A 170 -48.94 -14.57 -2.81
CA PHE A 170 -47.49 -14.35 -2.89
C PHE A 170 -46.76 -15.69 -2.76
N ARG A 171 -45.53 -15.75 -3.32
CA ARG A 171 -44.66 -16.93 -3.16
C ARG A 171 -43.85 -16.89 -1.87
N SER A 172 -43.72 -15.71 -1.27
CA SER A 172 -43.09 -15.54 0.03
C SER A 172 -44.03 -16.12 1.10
N ASN A 173 -43.48 -16.58 2.22
CA ASN A 173 -44.25 -17.00 3.39
C ASN A 173 -43.85 -16.10 4.57
N ASP A 174 -44.04 -14.80 4.37
CA ASP A 174 -43.68 -13.73 5.30
C ASP A 174 -44.91 -12.94 5.75
N GLU A 175 -44.68 -11.91 6.57
CA GLU A 175 -45.72 -11.06 7.15
C GLU A 175 -46.65 -10.41 6.09
N LEU A 176 -46.15 -10.17 4.87
CA LEU A 176 -46.97 -9.60 3.79
C LEU A 176 -47.95 -10.61 3.22
N THR A 177 -47.62 -11.89 3.29
CA THR A 177 -48.46 -13.01 2.84
C THR A 177 -49.60 -13.24 3.81
N ASP A 178 -49.31 -13.25 5.12
CA ASP A 178 -50.33 -13.32 6.17
C ASP A 178 -51.30 -12.13 6.09
N LEU A 179 -50.78 -10.93 5.83
CA LEU A 179 -51.60 -9.73 5.64
C LEU A 179 -52.52 -9.84 4.41
N ALA A 180 -52.02 -10.37 3.30
CA ALA A 180 -52.82 -10.56 2.10
C ALA A 180 -53.95 -11.57 2.31
N GLU A 181 -53.69 -12.66 3.02
CA GLU A 181 -54.70 -13.67 3.35
C GLU A 181 -55.77 -13.10 4.28
N LEU A 182 -55.37 -12.39 5.34
CA LEU A 182 -56.31 -11.74 6.26
C LEU A 182 -57.24 -10.77 5.52
N LEU A 183 -56.68 -9.93 4.65
CA LEU A 183 -57.45 -8.92 3.93
C LEU A 183 -58.37 -9.54 2.87
N ASN A 184 -57.97 -10.65 2.23
CA ASN A 184 -58.84 -11.40 1.32
C ASN A 184 -59.98 -12.14 2.03
N GLY A 185 -59.85 -12.41 3.34
CA GLY A 185 -60.84 -13.08 4.17
C GLY A 185 -61.91 -12.17 4.78
N MET A 186 -61.78 -10.85 4.61
CA MET A 186 -62.78 -9.84 5.00
C MET A 186 -63.77 -9.59 3.88
#